data_AF-A0A327Q472-F1
#
_entry.id   AF-A0A327Q472-F1
#
_cell.length_a   1.000
_cell.length_b   1.000
_cell.length_c   1.000
_cell.angle_alpha   90.00
_cell.angle_beta   90.00
_cell.angle_gamma   90.00
#
_symmetry.space_group_name_H-M   'P 1'
#
loop_
_entity.id
_entity.type
_entity.pdbx_description
1 polymer ?
#
loop_
_entity_poly.entity_id
_entity_poly.type
_entity_poly.pdbx_seq_one_letter_code
_entity_poly.pdbx_strand_id
1 'polypeptide(L)'
;MKKSTLLFLGGFIPATLLAQTNTGKPFEAYTQTIPGTQVSFKMQAIQGGEFLMGSPSTEKSRNSNEGPQKKVTLAPFFIGTHEVTFDAYDVYADEEKDKSPLPDGMTRPSPPYIDLTLGMGKSGGFPANSMSQYGALMYCRWLYEKTGIFYRLPTEAEWEYACRAGASTPYNFGNDSAALGDYAWYKANSGNVYHKVGQKKPNAWGLYDMLGNVAEWTMDQYDEQYFTKVDANNPVLKATTKTPRTIKGGHFQDDARSLRSAARLKSDINWNRRDPQIPKSKWWNADSPFIGFRLVSPKDQPTKEEAQQFFEDAINKFIGAR
;
A
#
# COMPACT_ATOMS: atom_id res chain seq x y z
N MET A 1 7.77 -60.49 -42.82
CA MET A 1 8.15 -59.40 -41.89
C MET A 1 6.98 -58.43 -41.78
N LYS A 2 6.14 -58.55 -40.73
CA LYS A 2 4.97 -57.68 -40.52
C LYS A 2 5.40 -56.45 -39.70
N LYS A 3 5.12 -55.26 -40.23
CA LYS A 3 5.33 -53.97 -39.55
C LYS A 3 4.13 -53.72 -38.62
N SER A 4 4.39 -53.50 -37.33
CA SER A 4 3.39 -52.98 -36.38
C SER A 4 3.55 -51.47 -36.28
N THR A 5 2.49 -50.74 -36.64
CA THR A 5 2.33 -49.31 -36.43
C THR A 5 1.67 -49.10 -35.07
N LEU A 6 2.35 -48.41 -34.15
CA LEU A 6 1.81 -48.03 -32.84
C LEU A 6 1.17 -46.64 -32.96
N LEU A 7 -0.16 -46.55 -32.79
CA LEU A 7 -0.85 -45.27 -32.60
C LEU A 7 -0.76 -44.86 -31.12
N PHE A 8 -0.19 -43.68 -30.85
CA PHE A 8 -0.31 -43.01 -29.55
C PHE A 8 -1.53 -42.09 -29.59
N LEU A 9 -2.59 -42.43 -28.84
CA LEU A 9 -3.64 -41.48 -28.49
C LEU A 9 -3.12 -40.60 -27.35
N GLY A 10 -2.84 -39.33 -27.64
CA GLY A 10 -2.59 -38.30 -26.63
C GLY A 10 -3.91 -37.91 -25.97
N GLY A 11 -4.09 -38.29 -24.72
CA GLY A 11 -5.21 -37.84 -23.89
C GLY A 11 -5.04 -36.38 -23.51
N PHE A 12 -5.97 -35.52 -23.94
CA PHE A 12 -6.15 -34.18 -23.42
C PHE A 12 -6.66 -34.28 -21.98
N ILE A 13 -5.86 -33.83 -21.02
CA ILE A 13 -6.30 -33.61 -19.63
C ILE A 13 -6.91 -32.21 -19.57
N PRO A 14 -8.20 -32.04 -19.25
CA PRO A 14 -8.76 -30.72 -19.02
C PRO A 14 -8.23 -30.19 -17.69
N ALA A 15 -7.57 -29.03 -17.73
CA ALA A 15 -7.19 -28.29 -16.53
C ALA A 15 -8.47 -27.74 -15.89
N THR A 16 -8.98 -28.42 -14.87
CA THR A 16 -10.01 -27.90 -13.98
C THR A 16 -9.42 -26.76 -13.15
N LEU A 17 -9.83 -25.53 -13.44
CA LEU A 17 -9.67 -24.41 -12.51
C LEU A 17 -10.49 -24.73 -11.26
N LEU A 18 -9.81 -25.14 -10.18
CA LEU A 18 -10.40 -25.16 -8.85
C LEU A 18 -10.40 -23.73 -8.32
N ALA A 19 -11.59 -23.13 -8.24
CA ALA A 19 -11.81 -22.00 -7.35
C ALA A 19 -11.48 -22.47 -5.92
N GLN A 20 -10.42 -21.93 -5.31
CA GLN A 20 -10.06 -22.25 -3.93
C GLN A 20 -11.09 -21.59 -3.00
N THR A 21 -12.11 -22.35 -2.60
CA THR A 21 -12.87 -22.04 -1.39
C THR A 21 -11.93 -22.24 -0.19
N ASN A 22 -11.50 -21.14 0.40
CA ASN A 22 -10.42 -21.07 1.39
C ASN A 22 -10.86 -21.50 2.81
N THR A 23 -11.66 -22.56 2.93
CA THR A 23 -12.09 -23.10 4.22
C THR A 23 -11.05 -24.11 4.71
N GLY A 24 -10.05 -23.65 5.46
CA GLY A 24 -9.14 -24.55 6.20
C GLY A 24 -7.70 -24.09 6.40
N LYS A 25 -7.26 -22.98 5.78
CA LYS A 25 -5.94 -22.41 6.07
C LYS A 25 -5.98 -21.56 7.35
N PRO A 26 -5.00 -21.72 8.26
CA PRO A 26 -4.90 -20.86 9.43
C PRO A 26 -4.64 -19.41 9.00
N PHE A 27 -5.26 -18.47 9.70
CA PHE A 27 -5.11 -17.03 9.44
C PHE A 27 -3.78 -16.54 10.06
N GLU A 28 -2.69 -16.83 9.35
CA GLU A 28 -1.31 -16.61 9.78
C GLU A 28 -0.52 -15.81 8.75
N ALA A 29 0.56 -15.16 9.21
CA ALA A 29 1.44 -14.40 8.33
C ALA A 29 2.01 -15.30 7.21
N TYR A 30 2.16 -14.75 6.01
CA TYR A 30 2.69 -15.47 4.85
C TYR A 30 3.70 -14.63 4.08
N THR A 31 4.52 -15.32 3.27
CA THR A 31 5.42 -14.69 2.30
C THR A 31 4.90 -14.98 0.90
N GLN A 32 4.69 -13.94 0.11
CA GLN A 32 4.30 -14.05 -1.29
C GLN A 32 5.51 -13.79 -2.18
N THR A 33 5.87 -14.77 -2.99
CA THR A 33 6.82 -14.60 -4.09
C THR A 33 6.06 -14.15 -5.33
N ILE A 34 6.53 -13.11 -6.02
CA ILE A 34 5.91 -12.64 -7.27
C ILE A 34 6.19 -13.67 -8.37
N PRO A 35 5.15 -14.29 -8.97
CA PRO A 35 5.32 -15.34 -9.97
C PRO A 35 6.21 -14.92 -11.15
N GLY A 36 7.16 -15.77 -11.49
CA GLY A 36 8.17 -15.51 -12.52
C GLY A 36 9.44 -14.81 -12.02
N THR A 37 9.56 -14.55 -10.71
CA THR A 37 10.73 -13.88 -10.11
C THR A 37 11.14 -14.52 -8.79
N GLN A 38 12.28 -14.09 -8.24
CA GLN A 38 12.69 -14.40 -6.86
C GLN A 38 12.28 -13.32 -5.85
N VAL A 39 11.60 -12.25 -6.31
CA VAL A 39 11.20 -11.15 -5.45
C VAL A 39 10.01 -11.58 -4.60
N SER A 40 10.12 -11.39 -3.29
CA SER A 40 9.06 -11.76 -2.33
C SER A 40 8.80 -10.66 -1.31
N PHE A 41 7.59 -10.61 -0.79
CA PHE A 41 7.19 -9.72 0.30
C PHE A 41 6.40 -10.48 1.37
N LYS A 42 6.46 -10.02 2.61
CA LYS A 42 5.81 -10.65 3.76
C LYS A 42 4.56 -9.87 4.17
N MET A 43 3.47 -10.61 4.37
CA MET A 43 2.18 -10.12 4.83
C MET A 43 1.92 -10.63 6.25
N GLN A 44 1.60 -9.72 7.17
CA GLN A 44 1.27 -10.01 8.56
C GLN A 44 -0.24 -10.15 8.71
N ALA A 45 -0.70 -11.23 9.36
CA ALA A 45 -2.11 -11.41 9.72
C ALA A 45 -2.46 -10.51 10.92
N ILE A 46 -3.52 -9.70 10.75
CA ILE A 46 -4.08 -8.78 11.75
C ILE A 46 -5.49 -9.25 12.07
N GLN A 47 -5.76 -9.63 13.32
CA GLN A 47 -7.05 -10.23 13.74
C GLN A 47 -8.25 -9.29 13.60
N GLY A 48 -8.03 -8.00 13.36
CA GLY A 48 -9.08 -7.00 13.44
C GLY A 48 -9.56 -6.83 14.90
N GLY A 49 -10.62 -6.06 15.07
CA GLY A 49 -11.17 -5.73 16.37
C GLY A 49 -11.50 -4.26 16.49
N GLU A 50 -11.76 -3.83 17.73
CA GLU A 50 -12.14 -2.46 18.02
C GLU A 50 -10.92 -1.63 18.45
N PHE A 51 -10.87 -0.37 18.00
CA PHE A 51 -9.93 0.61 18.54
C PHE A 51 -10.51 2.02 18.48
N LEU A 52 -9.86 2.92 19.21
CA LEU A 52 -10.18 4.34 19.19
C LEU A 52 -9.30 5.03 18.14
N MET A 53 -9.89 5.34 16.98
CA MET A 53 -9.22 6.02 15.87
C MET A 53 -9.19 7.54 16.10
N GLY A 54 -8.10 8.18 15.67
CA GLY A 54 -7.86 9.61 15.84
C GLY A 54 -7.12 9.92 17.15
N SER A 55 -6.95 11.21 17.44
CA SER A 55 -6.23 11.70 18.62
C SER A 55 -7.17 12.40 19.62
N PRO A 56 -6.97 12.22 20.94
CA PRO A 56 -7.75 12.95 21.94
C PRO A 56 -7.47 14.45 21.84
N SER A 57 -8.41 15.28 22.26
CA SER A 57 -8.29 16.74 22.14
C SER A 57 -7.08 17.32 22.90
N THR A 58 -6.62 16.60 23.90
CA THR A 58 -5.47 16.92 24.76
C THR A 58 -4.13 16.40 24.24
N GLU A 59 -4.11 15.62 23.16
CA GLU A 59 -2.87 15.11 22.59
C GLU A 59 -1.99 16.27 22.08
N LYS A 60 -0.75 16.33 22.58
CA LYS A 60 0.20 17.36 22.21
C LYS A 60 0.49 17.28 20.70
N SER A 61 0.47 18.44 20.05
CA SER A 61 0.75 18.58 18.62
C SER A 61 -0.24 17.87 17.69
N ARG A 62 -1.45 17.54 18.16
CA ARG A 62 -2.53 17.09 17.28
C ARG A 62 -2.93 18.16 16.27
N ASN A 63 -3.30 17.73 15.07
CA ASN A 63 -3.98 18.59 14.11
C ASN A 63 -5.50 18.59 14.33
N SER A 64 -6.20 19.60 13.83
CA SER A 64 -7.65 19.75 13.97
C SER A 64 -8.45 18.66 13.23
N ASN A 65 -7.87 18.07 12.18
CA ASN A 65 -8.48 17.06 11.30
C ASN A 65 -8.33 15.61 11.82
N GLU A 66 -7.88 15.42 13.06
CA GLU A 66 -7.57 14.10 13.67
C GLU A 66 -8.63 13.64 14.67
N GLY A 67 -9.77 14.33 14.74
CA GLY A 67 -10.86 13.96 15.62
C GLY A 67 -12.22 14.51 15.19
N PRO A 68 -13.26 14.36 16.03
CA PRO A 68 -13.22 13.71 17.35
C PRO A 68 -12.84 12.23 17.26
N GLN A 69 -12.25 11.67 18.32
CA GLN A 69 -11.92 10.25 18.34
C GLN A 69 -13.18 9.41 18.12
N LYS A 70 -13.04 8.36 17.31
CA LYS A 70 -14.14 7.49 16.93
C LYS A 70 -13.78 6.05 17.27
N LYS A 71 -14.67 5.37 17.99
CA LYS A 71 -14.57 3.91 18.17
C LYS A 71 -14.92 3.26 16.84
N VAL A 72 -14.01 2.48 16.28
CA VAL A 72 -14.19 1.79 15.01
C VAL A 72 -13.86 0.31 15.17
N THR A 73 -14.50 -0.52 14.33
CA THR A 73 -14.34 -1.97 14.31
C THR A 73 -13.80 -2.37 12.94
N LEU A 74 -12.72 -3.14 12.91
CA LEU A 74 -12.13 -3.67 11.68
C LEU A 74 -12.29 -5.19 11.62
N ALA A 75 -12.63 -5.69 10.44
CA ALA A 75 -12.53 -7.10 10.12
C ALA A 75 -11.05 -7.55 10.10
N PRO A 76 -10.75 -8.85 10.21
CA PRO A 76 -9.39 -9.34 10.04
C PRO A 76 -8.85 -9.11 8.61
N PHE A 77 -7.58 -8.75 8.51
CA PHE A 77 -6.90 -8.52 7.23
C PHE A 77 -5.41 -8.84 7.32
N PHE A 78 -4.76 -8.96 6.17
CA PHE A 78 -3.33 -9.02 6.05
C PHE A 78 -2.78 -7.66 5.63
N ILE A 79 -1.63 -7.27 6.17
CA ILE A 79 -0.92 -6.05 5.77
C ILE A 79 0.56 -6.34 5.51
N GLY A 80 1.14 -5.69 4.52
CA GLY A 80 2.57 -5.76 4.25
C GLY A 80 3.35 -5.39 5.51
N THR A 81 4.36 -6.19 5.85
CA THR A 81 5.25 -5.91 7.00
C THR A 81 6.12 -4.67 6.78
N HIS A 82 6.33 -4.29 5.52
CA HIS A 82 7.13 -3.16 5.07
C HIS A 82 6.38 -2.41 3.96
N GLU A 83 6.85 -1.21 3.63
CA GLU A 83 6.52 -0.51 2.39
C GLU A 83 6.86 -1.40 1.18
N VAL A 84 6.13 -1.26 0.07
CA VAL A 84 6.50 -1.92 -1.19
C VAL A 84 7.83 -1.38 -1.65
N THR A 85 8.81 -2.25 -1.88
CA THR A 85 10.15 -1.86 -2.32
C THR A 85 10.22 -1.62 -3.82
N PHE A 86 11.21 -0.86 -4.28
CA PHE A 86 11.51 -0.74 -5.71
C PHE A 86 11.82 -2.10 -6.35
N ASP A 87 12.44 -3.03 -5.61
CA ASP A 87 12.70 -4.39 -6.12
C ASP A 87 11.39 -5.11 -6.52
N ALA A 88 10.30 -4.91 -5.76
CA ALA A 88 8.99 -5.45 -6.06
C ALA A 88 8.22 -4.62 -7.10
N TYR A 89 8.21 -3.30 -6.95
CA TYR A 89 7.50 -2.39 -7.86
C TYR A 89 8.05 -2.45 -9.29
N ASP A 90 9.37 -2.54 -9.44
CA ASP A 90 10.00 -2.61 -10.77
C ASP A 90 9.63 -3.90 -11.52
N VAL A 91 9.24 -5.00 -10.85
CA VAL A 91 8.73 -6.19 -11.57
C VAL A 91 7.46 -5.85 -12.35
N TYR A 92 6.63 -4.94 -11.82
CA TYR A 92 5.49 -4.39 -12.54
C TYR A 92 5.89 -3.29 -13.51
N ALA A 93 6.81 -2.40 -13.13
CA ALA A 93 7.11 -1.23 -13.92
C ALA A 93 7.96 -1.52 -15.17
N ASP A 94 8.79 -2.56 -15.11
CA ASP A 94 9.80 -2.90 -16.10
C ASP A 94 9.47 -4.23 -16.79
N GLU A 95 9.17 -4.18 -18.09
CA GLU A 95 8.87 -5.36 -18.90
C GLU A 95 10.06 -6.32 -19.02
N GLU A 96 11.27 -5.87 -18.73
CA GLU A 96 12.44 -6.74 -18.70
C GLU A 96 12.48 -7.63 -17.47
N LYS A 97 11.87 -7.18 -16.37
CA LYS A 97 11.82 -7.91 -15.10
C LYS A 97 10.65 -8.88 -15.00
N ASP A 98 9.60 -8.68 -15.80
CA ASP A 98 8.47 -9.61 -15.91
C ASP A 98 8.17 -9.93 -17.37
N LYS A 99 8.75 -11.04 -17.84
CA LYS A 99 8.57 -11.59 -19.20
C LYS A 99 7.27 -12.35 -19.40
N SER A 100 6.44 -12.50 -18.36
CA SER A 100 5.12 -13.10 -18.56
C SER A 100 4.20 -12.15 -19.33
N PRO A 101 3.22 -12.67 -20.09
CA PRO A 101 2.26 -11.84 -20.78
C PRO A 101 1.54 -10.90 -19.81
N LEU A 102 1.41 -9.63 -20.20
CA LEU A 102 0.57 -8.69 -19.48
C LEU A 102 -0.88 -9.18 -19.52
N PRO A 103 -1.60 -9.18 -18.37
CA PRO A 103 -3.03 -9.44 -18.36
C PRO A 103 -3.78 -8.48 -19.29
N ASP A 104 -4.86 -8.95 -19.91
CA ASP A 104 -5.67 -8.12 -20.81
C ASP A 104 -6.21 -6.87 -20.09
N GLY A 105 -6.20 -5.74 -20.79
CA GLY A 105 -6.56 -4.43 -20.23
C GLY A 105 -5.58 -3.86 -19.19
N MET A 106 -4.42 -4.48 -18.97
CA MET A 106 -3.36 -3.95 -18.11
C MET A 106 -2.38 -3.08 -18.90
N THR A 107 -1.90 -2.01 -18.27
CA THR A 107 -0.80 -1.19 -18.81
C THR A 107 0.28 -1.05 -17.76
N ARG A 108 1.53 -0.88 -18.21
CA ARG A 108 2.67 -0.55 -17.34
C ARG A 108 2.80 0.98 -17.20
N PRO A 109 3.42 1.46 -16.12
CA PRO A 109 3.80 2.86 -15.98
C PRO A 109 4.68 3.29 -17.15
N SER A 110 4.44 4.48 -17.70
CA SER A 110 5.39 5.07 -18.64
C SER A 110 6.73 5.33 -17.94
N PRO A 111 7.88 5.21 -18.62
CA PRO A 111 9.15 5.61 -18.04
C PRO A 111 9.06 7.06 -17.52
N PRO A 112 9.53 7.35 -16.30
CA PRO A 112 9.52 8.71 -15.78
C PRO A 112 10.55 9.56 -16.54
N TYR A 113 10.25 10.85 -16.74
CA TYR A 113 11.16 11.77 -17.42
C TYR A 113 12.42 12.11 -16.60
N ILE A 114 12.30 12.05 -15.28
CA ILE A 114 13.39 12.24 -14.33
C ILE A 114 13.60 10.96 -13.53
N ASP A 115 14.80 10.76 -13.00
CA ASP A 115 15.02 9.75 -11.98
C ASP A 115 14.31 10.16 -10.68
N LEU A 116 13.17 9.53 -10.41
CA LEU A 116 12.34 9.80 -9.25
C LEU A 116 12.98 9.34 -7.92
N THR A 117 14.08 8.57 -7.98
CA THR A 117 14.83 8.23 -6.78
C THR A 117 15.62 9.41 -6.23
N LEU A 118 15.84 10.44 -7.06
CA LEU A 118 16.66 11.61 -6.77
C LEU A 118 18.06 11.25 -6.25
N GLY A 119 18.60 10.10 -6.68
CA GLY A 119 19.91 9.60 -6.26
C GLY A 119 19.97 9.05 -4.83
N MET A 120 18.83 8.88 -4.14
CA MET A 120 18.80 8.41 -2.74
C MET A 120 18.90 6.87 -2.61
N GLY A 121 18.54 6.14 -3.67
CA GLY A 121 18.66 4.67 -3.73
C GLY A 121 17.45 3.99 -4.37
N LYS A 122 17.69 2.86 -5.07
CA LYS A 122 16.63 2.13 -5.79
C LYS A 122 16.63 0.61 -5.56
N SER A 123 17.68 0.01 -4.99
CA SER A 123 17.84 -1.44 -4.98
C SER A 123 18.23 -2.01 -3.62
N GLY A 124 17.84 -3.26 -3.39
CA GLY A 124 18.17 -3.97 -2.15
C GLY A 124 17.35 -3.49 -0.97
N GLY A 125 16.05 -3.26 -1.20
CA GLY A 125 15.07 -2.96 -0.16
C GLY A 125 14.71 -1.49 0.04
N PHE A 126 15.04 -0.58 -0.87
CA PHE A 126 14.52 0.80 -0.78
C PHE A 126 13.02 0.84 -1.09
N PRO A 127 12.22 1.66 -0.37
CA PRO A 127 10.80 1.80 -0.63
C PRO A 127 10.58 2.42 -2.02
N ALA A 128 9.68 1.83 -2.80
CA ALA A 128 9.21 2.45 -4.02
C ALA A 128 8.48 3.74 -3.67
N ASN A 129 8.77 4.81 -4.40
CA ASN A 129 8.19 6.13 -4.15
C ASN A 129 7.79 6.86 -5.44
N SER A 130 7.25 8.07 -5.27
CA SER A 130 6.90 9.00 -6.34
C SER A 130 5.80 8.54 -7.29
N MET A 131 5.19 7.37 -7.06
CA MET A 131 3.99 6.99 -7.78
C MET A 131 2.79 7.79 -7.28
N SER A 132 1.87 8.08 -8.20
CA SER A 132 0.53 8.51 -7.82
C SER A 132 -0.22 7.36 -7.14
N GLN A 133 -1.30 7.68 -6.42
CA GLN A 133 -2.20 6.65 -5.89
C GLN A 133 -2.72 5.71 -7.01
N TYR A 134 -2.97 6.26 -8.21
CA TYR A 134 -3.36 5.47 -9.37
C TYR A 134 -2.29 4.43 -9.74
N GLY A 135 -1.00 4.83 -9.74
CA GLY A 135 0.11 3.90 -10.02
C GLY A 135 0.25 2.81 -8.95
N ALA A 136 -0.03 3.13 -7.69
CA ALA A 136 -0.02 2.16 -6.60
C ALA A 136 -1.21 1.17 -6.69
N LEU A 137 -2.41 1.65 -7.06
CA LEU A 137 -3.59 0.81 -7.28
C LEU A 137 -3.45 -0.11 -8.51
N MET A 138 -2.84 0.40 -9.58
CA MET A 138 -2.53 -0.42 -10.76
C MET A 138 -1.52 -1.52 -10.44
N TYR A 139 -0.53 -1.26 -9.58
CA TYR A 139 0.35 -2.32 -9.06
C TYR A 139 -0.46 -3.38 -8.29
N CYS A 140 -1.39 -2.97 -7.42
CA CYS A 140 -2.27 -3.90 -6.70
C CYS A 140 -3.10 -4.76 -7.65
N ARG A 141 -3.68 -4.17 -8.70
CA ARG A 141 -4.42 -4.89 -9.74
C ARG A 141 -3.54 -5.88 -10.49
N TRP A 142 -2.37 -5.45 -10.93
CA TRP A 142 -1.41 -6.33 -11.60
C TRP A 142 -1.01 -7.50 -10.71
N LEU A 143 -0.74 -7.25 -9.43
CA LEU A 143 -0.37 -8.30 -8.49
C LEU A 143 -1.51 -9.29 -8.25
N TYR A 144 -2.76 -8.83 -8.22
CA TYR A 144 -3.94 -9.69 -8.20
C TYR A 144 -4.01 -10.59 -9.42
N GLU A 145 -3.92 -10.05 -10.63
CA GLU A 145 -3.94 -10.86 -11.87
C GLU A 145 -2.78 -11.87 -11.94
N LYS A 146 -1.62 -11.52 -11.34
CA LYS A 146 -0.44 -12.39 -11.28
C LYS A 146 -0.57 -13.53 -10.28
N THR A 147 -1.22 -13.31 -9.14
CA THR A 147 -1.19 -14.23 -7.99
C THR A 147 -2.53 -14.89 -7.70
N GLY A 148 -3.64 -14.32 -8.20
CA GLY A 148 -5.00 -14.67 -7.80
C GLY A 148 -5.39 -14.22 -6.39
N ILE A 149 -4.51 -13.50 -5.68
CA ILE A 149 -4.77 -12.97 -4.33
C ILE A 149 -5.09 -11.50 -4.43
N PHE A 150 -6.22 -11.08 -3.87
CA PHE A 150 -6.68 -9.71 -3.94
C PHE A 150 -5.83 -8.82 -3.03
N TYR A 151 -5.18 -7.83 -3.63
CA TYR A 151 -4.43 -6.79 -2.93
C TYR A 151 -5.02 -5.41 -3.21
N ARG A 152 -4.91 -4.52 -2.24
CA ARG A 152 -5.25 -3.10 -2.36
C ARG A 152 -4.38 -2.25 -1.44
N LEU A 153 -4.56 -0.93 -1.49
CA LEU A 153 -4.04 -0.02 -0.47
C LEU A 153 -4.83 -0.21 0.85
N PRO A 154 -4.23 0.10 2.01
CA PRO A 154 -4.96 0.14 3.27
C PRO A 154 -6.05 1.22 3.24
N THR A 155 -7.15 1.01 3.96
CA THR A 155 -7.98 2.15 4.36
C THR A 155 -7.22 2.98 5.39
N GLU A 156 -7.62 4.25 5.57
CA GLU A 156 -7.04 5.11 6.59
C GLU A 156 -7.12 4.49 8.00
N ALA A 157 -8.23 3.82 8.30
CA ALA A 157 -8.43 3.17 9.59
C ALA A 157 -7.61 1.88 9.75
N GLU A 158 -7.52 1.05 8.71
CA GLU A 158 -6.64 -0.13 8.75
C GLU A 158 -5.19 0.26 8.97
N TRP A 159 -4.74 1.32 8.29
CA TRP A 159 -3.39 1.84 8.45
C TRP A 159 -3.15 2.29 9.90
N GLU A 160 -4.06 3.09 10.48
CA GLU A 160 -3.88 3.59 11.85
C GLU A 160 -3.96 2.47 12.90
N TYR A 161 -4.87 1.51 12.72
CA TYR A 161 -4.97 0.33 13.58
C TYR A 161 -3.67 -0.48 13.57
N ALA A 162 -3.18 -0.78 12.37
CA ALA A 162 -1.94 -1.50 12.16
C ALA A 162 -0.73 -0.73 12.72
N CYS A 163 -0.69 0.59 12.54
CA CYS A 163 0.37 1.44 13.06
C CYS A 163 0.40 1.38 14.58
N ARG A 164 -0.75 1.58 15.22
CA ARG A 164 -0.91 1.56 16.69
C ARG A 164 -0.56 0.23 17.31
N ALA A 165 -0.89 -0.89 16.66
CA ALA A 165 -0.64 -2.23 17.18
C ALA A 165 -1.07 -2.43 18.65
N GLY A 166 -2.24 -1.87 19.01
CA GLY A 166 -2.79 -1.88 20.36
C GLY A 166 -2.47 -0.65 21.23
N ALA A 167 -1.55 0.21 20.80
CA ALA A 167 -1.21 1.44 21.53
C ALA A 167 -2.30 2.53 21.41
N SER A 168 -2.65 3.15 22.54
CA SER A 168 -3.51 4.33 22.62
C SER A 168 -2.73 5.65 22.66
N THR A 169 -1.40 5.59 22.55
CA THR A 169 -0.48 6.72 22.63
C THR A 169 -0.26 7.38 21.24
N PRO A 170 0.36 8.58 21.18
CA PRO A 170 0.67 9.28 19.93
C PRO A 170 1.55 8.47 18.99
N TYR A 171 2.51 7.70 19.52
CA TYR A 171 3.34 6.77 18.74
C TYR A 171 3.03 5.34 19.15
N ASN A 172 3.35 4.38 18.29
CA ASN A 172 3.11 2.94 18.55
C ASN A 172 3.96 2.36 19.70
N PHE A 173 4.99 3.08 20.13
CA PHE A 173 5.89 2.72 21.22
C PHE A 173 5.71 3.57 22.48
N GLY A 174 4.80 4.56 22.49
CA GLY A 174 4.53 5.39 23.67
C GLY A 174 4.28 6.88 23.36
N ASN A 175 4.47 7.71 24.38
CA ASN A 175 4.17 9.16 24.34
C ASN A 175 5.41 10.04 24.06
N ASP A 176 6.60 9.52 24.33
CA ASP A 176 7.83 10.32 24.29
C ASP A 176 8.52 10.23 22.93
N SER A 177 8.59 11.35 22.21
CA SER A 177 9.27 11.44 20.92
C SER A 177 10.79 11.21 21.01
N ALA A 178 11.40 11.23 22.20
CA ALA A 178 12.82 10.93 22.37
C ALA A 178 13.19 9.51 21.87
N ALA A 179 12.26 8.56 21.96
CA ALA A 179 12.46 7.20 21.46
C ALA A 179 12.20 7.05 19.95
N LEU A 180 11.70 8.08 19.26
CA LEU A 180 11.30 8.00 17.85
C LEU A 180 12.44 7.57 16.91
N GLY A 181 13.68 7.94 17.24
CA GLY A 181 14.87 7.57 16.46
C GLY A 181 15.12 6.06 16.35
N ASP A 182 14.57 5.26 17.27
CA ASP A 182 14.66 3.80 17.24
C ASP A 182 13.66 3.17 16.26
N TYR A 183 12.56 3.86 15.94
CA TYR A 183 11.42 3.32 15.19
C TYR A 183 11.22 3.96 13.82
N ALA A 184 11.80 5.14 13.58
CA ALA A 184 11.53 5.93 12.38
C ALA A 184 12.78 6.52 11.76
N TRP A 185 12.76 6.64 10.43
CA TRP A 185 13.58 7.57 9.67
C TRP A 185 12.81 8.86 9.45
N TYR A 186 13.27 9.95 10.04
CA TYR A 186 12.60 11.26 10.02
C TYR A 186 13.64 12.37 9.99
N LYS A 187 13.21 13.64 9.91
CA LYS A 187 14.11 14.76 9.63
C LYS A 187 15.37 14.82 10.50
N ALA A 188 15.26 14.45 11.78
CA ALA A 188 16.37 14.56 12.72
C ALA A 188 17.46 13.47 12.53
N ASN A 189 17.15 12.33 11.91
CA ASN A 189 18.08 11.21 11.78
C ASN A 189 18.24 10.65 10.36
N SER A 190 17.41 11.08 9.40
CA SER A 190 17.38 10.52 8.05
C SER A 190 18.51 11.03 7.16
N GLY A 191 19.13 12.17 7.49
CA GLY A 191 20.05 12.84 6.58
C GLY A 191 19.36 13.40 5.33
N ASN A 192 18.04 13.66 5.40
CA ASN A 192 17.23 14.14 4.30
C ASN A 192 17.18 13.17 3.09
N VAL A 193 17.24 11.86 3.37
CA VAL A 193 17.03 10.78 2.40
C VAL A 193 16.13 9.69 2.99
N TYR A 194 15.39 8.96 2.15
CA TYR A 194 14.74 7.71 2.57
C TYR A 194 15.76 6.57 2.62
N HIS A 195 15.45 5.54 3.40
CA HIS A 195 16.35 4.43 3.72
C HIS A 195 15.75 3.10 3.30
N LYS A 196 16.55 2.04 3.34
CA LYS A 196 16.04 0.68 3.14
C LYS A 196 15.01 0.36 4.22
N VAL A 197 13.95 -0.34 3.80
CA VAL A 197 12.88 -0.77 4.71
C VAL A 197 13.45 -1.70 5.79
N GLY A 198 12.85 -1.68 6.98
CA GLY A 198 13.15 -2.62 8.06
C GLY A 198 14.44 -2.34 8.83
N GLN A 199 15.01 -1.14 8.69
CA GLN A 199 16.25 -0.75 9.40
C GLN A 199 16.02 -0.15 10.80
N LYS A 200 14.76 0.03 11.19
CA LYS A 200 14.33 0.48 12.51
C LYS A 200 13.56 -0.61 13.25
N LYS A 201 13.26 -0.41 14.54
CA LYS A 201 12.46 -1.35 15.31
C LYS A 201 11.04 -1.42 14.76
N PRO A 202 10.42 -2.61 14.67
CA PRO A 202 9.02 -2.74 14.31
C PRO A 202 8.12 -2.34 15.50
N ASN A 203 6.83 -2.14 15.23
CA ASN A 203 5.82 -2.06 16.28
C ASN A 203 5.53 -3.45 16.90
N ALA A 204 4.61 -3.50 17.87
CA ALA A 204 4.24 -4.72 18.61
C ALA A 204 3.71 -5.87 17.73
N TRP A 205 3.32 -5.61 16.47
CA TRP A 205 2.84 -6.61 15.53
C TRP A 205 3.87 -6.97 14.45
N GLY A 206 5.10 -6.48 14.56
CA GLY A 206 6.16 -6.80 13.60
C GLY A 206 6.05 -6.00 12.28
N LEU A 207 5.36 -4.85 12.30
CA LEU A 207 5.29 -3.94 11.17
C LEU A 207 6.38 -2.87 11.28
N TYR A 208 7.16 -2.72 10.22
CA TYR A 208 8.27 -1.81 10.11
C TYR A 208 7.87 -0.54 9.36
N ASP A 209 8.59 0.54 9.65
CA ASP A 209 8.48 1.82 8.96
C ASP A 209 7.04 2.37 8.92
N MET A 210 6.21 1.99 9.90
CA MET A 210 4.87 2.58 10.06
C MET A 210 4.95 4.07 10.40
N LEU A 211 6.11 4.56 10.85
CA LEU A 211 6.38 5.95 11.16
C LEU A 211 7.64 6.38 10.41
N GLY A 212 7.55 7.44 9.59
CA GLY A 212 8.68 7.94 8.81
C GLY A 212 9.00 7.08 7.59
N ASN A 213 10.27 7.10 7.16
CA ASN A 213 10.74 6.62 5.86
C ASN A 213 9.98 7.28 4.71
N VAL A 214 9.00 6.62 4.07
CA VAL A 214 8.10 7.29 3.13
C VAL A 214 6.67 7.28 3.65
N ALA A 215 5.95 8.37 3.40
CA ALA A 215 4.54 8.42 3.71
C ALA A 215 3.77 7.49 2.77
N GLU A 216 2.62 6.97 3.21
CA GLU A 216 1.95 5.88 2.51
C GLU A 216 0.55 6.28 2.01
N TRP A 217 0.29 6.00 0.74
CA TRP A 217 -1.05 6.13 0.16
C TRP A 217 -2.07 5.23 0.86
N THR A 218 -3.26 5.78 1.16
CA THR A 218 -4.44 5.01 1.59
C THR A 218 -5.53 5.04 0.52
N MET A 219 -6.60 4.26 0.69
CA MET A 219 -7.78 4.25 -0.20
C MET A 219 -8.63 5.52 -0.10
N ASP A 220 -8.61 6.18 1.05
CA ASP A 220 -9.61 7.16 1.45
C ASP A 220 -9.45 8.51 0.72
N GLN A 221 -10.59 9.12 0.38
CA GLN A 221 -10.66 10.55 0.10
C GLN A 221 -10.22 11.31 1.35
N TYR A 222 -9.35 12.30 1.20
CA TYR A 222 -9.05 13.20 2.30
C TYR A 222 -10.23 14.14 2.53
N ASP A 223 -10.65 14.24 3.78
CA ASP A 223 -11.64 15.19 4.26
C ASP A 223 -11.30 15.59 5.70
N GLU A 224 -11.35 16.89 6.02
CA GLU A 224 -11.04 17.38 7.36
C GLU A 224 -12.07 16.93 8.40
N GLN A 225 -13.30 16.66 7.97
CA GLN A 225 -14.40 16.14 8.77
C GLN A 225 -14.55 14.61 8.66
N TYR A 226 -13.48 13.91 8.28
CA TYR A 226 -13.46 12.45 8.11
C TYR A 226 -14.15 11.71 9.26
N PHE A 227 -13.75 12.01 10.50
CA PHE A 227 -14.21 11.32 11.70
C PHE A 227 -15.72 11.45 11.97
N THR A 228 -16.36 12.51 11.47
CA THR A 228 -17.82 12.68 11.58
C THR A 228 -18.58 12.08 10.41
N LYS A 229 -17.89 11.72 9.31
CA LYS A 229 -18.50 11.24 8.06
C LYS A 229 -18.44 9.73 7.88
N VAL A 230 -17.38 9.07 8.39
CA VAL A 230 -17.22 7.62 8.20
C VAL A 230 -18.06 6.81 9.19
N ASP A 231 -18.47 5.63 8.75
CA ASP A 231 -19.13 4.62 9.58
C ASP A 231 -18.19 4.04 10.65
N ALA A 232 -18.73 3.32 11.63
CA ALA A 232 -17.91 2.69 12.67
C ALA A 232 -17.30 1.35 12.24
N ASN A 233 -17.96 0.60 11.35
CA ASN A 233 -17.53 -0.75 10.96
C ASN A 233 -16.82 -0.70 9.60
N ASN A 234 -15.55 -1.10 9.55
CA ASN A 234 -14.67 -1.04 8.38
C ASN A 234 -14.72 0.31 7.66
N PRO A 235 -14.47 1.43 8.35
CA PRO A 235 -14.56 2.77 7.76
C PRO A 235 -13.67 2.93 6.53
N VAL A 236 -14.27 3.48 5.49
CA VAL A 236 -13.59 3.99 4.30
C VAL A 236 -14.36 5.19 3.77
N LEU A 237 -13.71 6.35 3.63
CA LEU A 237 -14.32 7.49 2.96
C LEU A 237 -14.12 7.34 1.44
N LYS A 238 -15.15 6.84 0.76
CA LYS A 238 -15.09 6.56 -0.68
C LYS A 238 -14.74 7.80 -1.50
N ALA A 239 -13.86 7.62 -2.47
CA ALA A 239 -13.44 8.65 -3.40
C ALA A 239 -14.58 9.14 -4.31
N THR A 240 -14.78 10.45 -4.32
CA THR A 240 -15.70 11.15 -5.25
C THR A 240 -14.95 12.02 -6.25
N THR A 241 -13.73 12.44 -5.92
CA THR A 241 -12.80 13.12 -6.83
C THR A 241 -11.49 12.34 -6.90
N LYS A 242 -10.55 12.70 -7.78
CA LYS A 242 -9.21 12.06 -7.88
C LYS A 242 -8.28 12.44 -6.72
N THR A 243 -8.36 13.71 -6.31
CA THR A 243 -7.52 14.36 -5.29
C THR A 243 -8.44 15.28 -4.47
N PRO A 244 -8.22 15.47 -3.17
CA PRO A 244 -7.15 14.91 -2.35
C PRO A 244 -7.43 13.51 -1.76
N ARG A 245 -6.38 12.72 -1.57
CA ARG A 245 -6.37 11.45 -0.85
C ARG A 245 -5.67 11.60 0.49
N THR A 246 -6.04 10.76 1.45
CA THR A 246 -5.30 10.69 2.71
C THR A 246 -4.00 9.94 2.51
N ILE A 247 -2.95 10.42 3.17
CA ILE A 247 -1.64 9.80 3.28
C ILE A 247 -1.29 9.71 4.77
N LYS A 248 -0.58 8.64 5.16
CA LYS A 248 -0.27 8.34 6.56
C LYS A 248 1.23 8.10 6.78
N GLY A 249 1.67 8.06 8.03
CA GLY A 249 3.05 7.69 8.42
C GLY A 249 4.03 8.85 8.59
N GLY A 250 3.84 9.95 7.85
CA GLY A 250 4.89 10.95 7.69
C GLY A 250 6.09 10.39 6.92
N HIS A 251 7.10 11.21 6.69
CA HIS A 251 8.26 10.79 5.88
C HIS A 251 9.61 11.26 6.42
N PHE A 252 10.67 10.89 5.73
CA PHE A 252 12.06 11.15 6.12
C PHE A 252 12.41 12.64 6.30
N GLN A 253 11.60 13.59 5.83
CA GLN A 253 11.83 15.03 6.00
C GLN A 253 10.89 15.67 7.04
N ASP A 254 9.97 14.89 7.61
CA ASP A 254 9.02 15.37 8.60
C ASP A 254 9.63 15.42 10.01
N ASP A 255 9.18 16.41 10.79
CA ASP A 255 9.45 16.50 12.22
C ASP A 255 8.58 15.50 13.00
N ALA A 256 9.00 15.14 14.22
CA ALA A 256 8.35 14.12 15.06
C ALA A 256 6.83 14.29 15.21
N ARG A 257 6.32 15.54 15.25
CA ARG A 257 4.89 15.85 15.37
C ARG A 257 4.03 15.28 14.23
N SER A 258 4.60 15.10 13.04
CA SER A 258 3.91 14.57 11.85
C SER A 258 3.95 13.04 11.80
N LEU A 259 4.75 12.38 12.64
CA LEU A 259 4.91 10.93 12.71
C LEU A 259 4.05 10.30 13.80
N ARG A 260 3.05 11.01 14.33
CA ARG A 260 2.08 10.39 15.26
C ARG A 260 1.16 9.45 14.47
N SER A 261 0.72 8.36 15.10
CA SER A 261 -0.18 7.37 14.50
C SER A 261 -1.46 7.99 13.93
N ALA A 262 -1.99 9.02 14.61
CA ALA A 262 -3.19 9.76 14.20
C ALA A 262 -2.94 10.80 13.11
N ALA A 263 -1.69 11.19 12.85
CA ALA A 263 -1.39 12.28 11.91
C ALA A 263 -1.85 11.92 10.49
N ARG A 264 -2.34 12.93 9.77
CA ARG A 264 -2.93 12.79 8.43
C ARG A 264 -2.27 13.80 7.50
N LEU A 265 -1.79 13.32 6.36
CA LEU A 265 -1.29 14.16 5.28
C LEU A 265 -2.32 14.21 4.15
N LYS A 266 -2.46 15.38 3.53
CA LYS A 266 -3.36 15.63 2.41
C LYS A 266 -2.56 15.60 1.11
N SER A 267 -2.99 14.82 0.13
CA SER A 267 -2.33 14.82 -1.17
C SER A 267 -2.56 16.13 -1.94
N ASP A 268 -1.54 16.61 -2.65
CA ASP A 268 -1.61 17.83 -3.45
C ASP A 268 -1.47 17.55 -4.96
N ILE A 269 -2.33 18.17 -5.76
CA ILE A 269 -2.25 18.13 -7.23
C ILE A 269 -0.96 18.77 -7.76
N ASN A 270 -0.39 19.70 -6.99
CA ASN A 270 0.84 20.39 -7.35
C ASN A 270 2.06 19.46 -7.38
N TRP A 271 1.98 18.26 -6.80
CA TRP A 271 3.11 17.33 -6.79
C TRP A 271 3.48 16.76 -8.14
N ASN A 272 2.62 16.91 -9.14
CA ASN A 272 2.99 16.58 -10.52
C ASN A 272 3.18 17.83 -11.39
N ARG A 273 3.28 19.02 -10.80
CA ARG A 273 3.34 20.28 -11.54
C ARG A 273 4.65 20.42 -12.33
N ARG A 274 5.77 19.90 -11.85
CA ARG A 274 7.06 19.94 -12.58
C ARG A 274 7.24 18.84 -13.62
N ASP A 275 6.31 17.88 -13.75
CA ASP A 275 6.36 16.90 -14.84
C ASP A 275 6.26 17.60 -16.21
N PRO A 276 7.29 17.48 -17.08
CA PRO A 276 7.31 18.14 -18.38
C PRO A 276 6.44 17.45 -19.43
N GLN A 277 5.89 16.26 -19.16
CA GLN A 277 5.03 15.54 -20.10
C GLN A 277 3.69 16.26 -20.31
N ILE A 278 3.18 16.23 -21.56
CA ILE A 278 1.85 16.75 -21.95
C ILE A 278 1.06 15.64 -22.64
N PRO A 279 -0.05 15.14 -22.07
CA PRO A 279 -0.55 15.44 -20.72
C PRO A 279 0.44 14.92 -19.64
N LYS A 280 0.34 15.51 -18.44
CA LYS A 280 1.11 15.06 -17.28
C LYS A 280 0.85 13.60 -16.99
N SER A 281 1.88 12.89 -16.51
CA SER A 281 1.78 11.49 -16.15
C SER A 281 0.70 11.26 -15.12
N LYS A 282 -0.11 10.22 -15.35
CA LYS A 282 -1.03 9.70 -14.33
C LYS A 282 -0.35 8.73 -13.37
N TRP A 283 0.87 8.28 -13.70
CA TRP A 283 1.62 7.25 -12.99
C TRP A 283 2.49 7.83 -11.88
N TRP A 284 3.04 9.00 -12.11
CA TRP A 284 4.10 9.59 -11.30
C TRP A 284 3.71 10.96 -10.78
N ASN A 285 4.34 11.34 -9.67
CA ASN A 285 4.34 12.67 -9.10
C ASN A 285 5.80 13.12 -9.00
N ALA A 286 6.22 14.02 -9.88
CA ALA A 286 7.62 14.48 -9.97
C ALA A 286 8.16 15.12 -8.67
N ASP A 287 7.28 15.59 -7.79
CA ASP A 287 7.63 16.39 -6.60
C ASP A 287 7.25 15.69 -5.28
N SER A 288 6.99 14.38 -5.31
CA SER A 288 6.69 13.60 -4.11
C SER A 288 7.59 12.36 -3.92
N PRO A 289 8.93 12.55 -3.83
CA PRO A 289 9.89 11.45 -3.56
C PRO A 289 9.71 10.80 -2.18
N PHE A 290 8.84 11.37 -1.36
CA PHE A 290 8.56 10.98 0.00
C PHE A 290 7.29 10.16 0.15
N ILE A 291 6.64 9.75 -0.93
CA ILE A 291 5.39 8.96 -0.87
C ILE A 291 5.56 7.63 -1.57
N GLY A 292 5.32 6.56 -0.83
CA GLY A 292 5.19 5.18 -1.30
C GLY A 292 3.84 4.60 -0.91
N PHE A 293 3.80 3.29 -0.65
CA PHE A 293 2.62 2.58 -0.20
C PHE A 293 2.96 1.22 0.39
N ARG A 294 1.99 0.60 1.07
CA ARG A 294 2.04 -0.82 1.45
C ARG A 294 0.78 -1.54 1.00
N LEU A 295 0.86 -2.87 0.98
CA LEU A 295 -0.24 -3.74 0.55
C LEU A 295 -1.13 -4.12 1.73
N VAL A 296 -2.44 -4.23 1.46
CA VAL A 296 -3.42 -4.90 2.29
C VAL A 296 -4.15 -5.97 1.47
N SER A 297 -4.49 -7.09 2.10
CA SER A 297 -5.37 -8.12 1.55
C SER A 297 -6.40 -8.52 2.61
N PRO A 298 -7.71 -8.52 2.32
CA PRO A 298 -8.71 -8.95 3.30
C PRO A 298 -8.53 -10.43 3.66
N LYS A 299 -8.91 -10.85 4.88
CA LYS A 299 -8.89 -12.27 5.24
C LYS A 299 -9.77 -13.09 4.29
N ASP A 300 -11.00 -12.63 4.12
CA ASP A 300 -11.97 -13.23 3.21
C ASP A 300 -11.78 -12.58 1.84
N GLN A 301 -11.30 -13.37 0.89
CA GLN A 301 -11.03 -12.88 -0.47
C GLN A 301 -12.35 -12.61 -1.20
N PRO A 302 -12.45 -11.49 -1.94
CA PRO A 302 -13.63 -11.21 -2.75
C PRO A 302 -13.76 -12.24 -3.89
N THR A 303 -14.95 -12.34 -4.46
CA THR A 303 -15.12 -13.04 -5.74
C THR A 303 -14.36 -12.32 -6.85
N LYS A 304 -14.18 -12.98 -8.00
CA LYS A 304 -13.52 -12.36 -9.15
C LYS A 304 -14.28 -11.12 -9.63
N GLU A 305 -15.60 -11.18 -9.65
CA GLU A 305 -16.48 -10.10 -10.06
C GLU A 305 -16.39 -8.92 -9.10
N GLU A 306 -16.36 -9.18 -7.78
CA GLU A 306 -16.17 -8.14 -6.76
C GLU A 306 -14.79 -7.48 -6.85
N ALA A 307 -13.73 -8.26 -7.09
CA ALA A 307 -12.38 -7.74 -7.30
C ALA A 307 -12.30 -6.85 -8.55
N GLN A 308 -12.93 -7.28 -9.65
CA GLN A 308 -12.99 -6.50 -10.89
C GLN A 308 -13.74 -5.18 -10.68
N GLN A 309 -14.93 -5.23 -10.05
CA GLN A 309 -15.72 -4.03 -9.74
C GLN A 309 -14.92 -3.06 -8.84
N PHE A 310 -14.20 -3.58 -7.84
CA PHE A 310 -13.35 -2.74 -7.00
C PHE A 310 -12.32 -1.96 -7.82
N PHE A 311 -11.60 -2.62 -8.73
CA PHE A 311 -10.61 -1.94 -9.55
C PHE A 311 -11.25 -0.97 -10.54
N GLU A 312 -12.42 -1.28 -11.10
CA GLU A 312 -13.17 -0.33 -11.92
C GLU A 312 -13.53 0.94 -11.14
N ASP A 313 -14.05 0.79 -9.93
CA ASP A 313 -14.45 1.91 -9.08
C ASP A 313 -13.25 2.74 -8.60
N ALA A 314 -12.14 2.08 -8.25
CA ALA A 314 -10.97 2.74 -7.70
C ALA A 314 -10.07 3.39 -8.78
N ILE A 315 -10.03 2.80 -9.99
CA ILE A 315 -9.08 3.16 -11.05
C ILE A 315 -9.80 3.82 -12.23
N ASN A 316 -10.88 3.22 -12.72
CA ASN A 316 -11.51 3.62 -13.98
C ASN A 316 -12.43 4.83 -13.84
N LYS A 317 -13.08 4.99 -12.68
CA LYS A 317 -13.97 6.12 -12.36
C LYS A 317 -13.34 7.50 -12.58
N PHE A 318 -12.01 7.61 -12.47
CA PHE A 318 -11.27 8.87 -12.60
C PHE A 318 -10.44 8.97 -13.89
N ILE A 319 -10.63 8.07 -14.85
CA ILE A 319 -9.97 8.18 -16.16
C ILE A 319 -10.45 9.47 -16.83
N GLY A 320 -9.50 10.35 -17.18
CA GLY A 320 -9.78 11.65 -17.81
C GLY A 320 -10.09 12.79 -16.83
N ALA A 321 -10.30 12.51 -15.54
CA ALA A 321 -10.45 13.53 -14.52
C ALA A 321 -9.10 14.24 -14.27
N ARG A 322 -9.08 15.57 -14.43
CA ARG A 322 -7.92 16.43 -14.14
C ARG A 322 -7.98 16.96 -12.72
#